data_AF-A0A1T5FKS8-F1
#
_entry.id   AF-A0A1T5FKS8-F1
#
_cell.length_a   1.000
_cell.length_b   1.000
_cell.length_c   1.000
_cell.angle_alpha   90.00
_cell.angle_beta   90.00
_cell.angle_gamma   90.00
#
_symmetry.space_group_name_H-M   'P 1'
#
loop_
_entity.id
_entity.type
_entity.pdbx_description
1 polymer ?
#
loop_
_entity_poly.entity_id
_entity_poly.type
_entity_poly.pdbx_seq_one_letter_code
_entity_poly.pdbx_strand_id
1 'polypeptide(L)'
;MKVVGNIFKVLLAILLLITGAIAVCIINPDLTASIANKINPPAVEKEEAKKEEVVTRQVFPGEESYLINPDVLKEAMIEGGADGSVMGATAERAGLSNPKSDYVAPSTANVRAPENVSGKNGYEGISVQDEEITENQAERLWNELGPGNTGDGLDFDADFYPFFHMLDNEGQNTYRQIYANANGKRKAFTPIESNLTSAELKTAFEAVVNDHPELFWMNTGYSAMFRNSGSCVEINLKFNRTADDLDNSKAEFELNADQIVAGASDFGSAYEKEKYVHDTLVQRINYNSGAEMNQSAYSALVNDSTVCAGYARAFQYCMQKLGIPTYYCTGYAGESHAWNIVSLDDGYYNVDTTWDDTDNGTYAYFNKTDADYGTTHARQDLSIYLPPCNGTAYRDLEADAEGVDQEPESSGNEGSSENTDTSGASGLEQAVADAAASRAQANAEEAEAAAAVATPAAMKAAEEEAAANAVPEKASLEEYGIKEKDVLNNITEYYADCKKQIENRGVGDYQFYNVISGESVMQELYTAYRQKATQKGFLNEAVSRVGGTECSISVEPEQLRGGQYLLRHRVVIR
;
A
#
# COMPACT_ATOMS: atom_id res chain seq x y z
N MET A 1 -53.18 9.27 61.29
CA MET A 1 -53.40 7.87 60.82
C MET A 1 -54.26 7.74 59.56
N LYS A 2 -55.33 8.52 59.32
CA LYS A 2 -56.16 8.38 58.11
C LYS A 2 -55.48 8.76 56.78
N VAL A 3 -54.54 9.72 56.79
CA VAL A 3 -53.85 10.21 55.58
C VAL A 3 -52.85 9.17 55.04
N VAL A 4 -52.09 8.52 55.93
CA VAL A 4 -51.11 7.48 55.55
C VAL A 4 -51.81 6.25 54.95
N GLY A 5 -52.97 5.86 55.48
CA GLY A 5 -53.77 4.77 54.92
C GLY A 5 -54.32 5.06 53.51
N ASN A 6 -54.58 6.33 53.18
CA ASN A 6 -55.03 6.72 51.84
C ASN A 6 -53.86 6.75 50.84
N ILE A 7 -52.67 7.19 51.26
CA ILE A 7 -51.47 7.15 50.42
C ILE A 7 -51.11 5.70 50.07
N PHE A 8 -51.20 4.78 51.04
CA PHE A 8 -50.89 3.37 50.80
C PHE A 8 -51.89 2.72 49.84
N LYS A 9 -53.17 3.09 49.89
CA LYS A 9 -54.18 2.63 48.92
C LYS A 9 -53.93 3.15 47.51
N VAL A 10 -53.48 4.40 47.37
CA VAL A 10 -53.13 4.98 46.07
C VAL A 10 -51.88 4.30 45.49
N LEU A 11 -50.85 4.07 46.29
CA LEU A 11 -49.65 3.35 45.86
C LEU A 11 -49.94 1.90 45.45
N LEU A 12 -50.80 1.21 46.21
CA LEU A 12 -51.22 -0.16 45.86
C LEU A 12 -52.03 -0.19 44.55
N ALA A 13 -52.89 0.81 44.32
CA ALA A 13 -53.65 0.92 43.07
C ALA A 13 -52.73 1.20 41.86
N ILE A 14 -51.72 2.06 42.03
CA ILE A 14 -50.73 2.34 40.99
C ILE A 14 -49.88 1.10 40.70
N LEU A 15 -49.44 0.37 41.73
CA LEU A 15 -48.67 -0.85 41.55
C LEU A 15 -49.47 -1.92 40.80
N LEU A 16 -50.75 -2.09 41.14
CA LEU A 16 -51.65 -3.02 40.44
C LEU A 16 -51.85 -2.62 38.97
N LEU A 17 -51.98 -1.33 38.67
CA LEU A 17 -52.07 -0.83 37.30
C LEU A 17 -50.79 -1.09 36.49
N ILE A 18 -49.62 -0.88 37.10
CA ILE A 18 -48.33 -1.14 36.47
C ILE A 18 -48.15 -2.64 36.20
N THR A 19 -48.46 -3.50 37.18
CA THR A 19 -48.38 -4.96 36.99
C THR A 19 -49.37 -5.46 35.95
N GLY A 20 -50.57 -4.86 35.88
CA GLY A 20 -51.56 -5.17 34.85
C GLY A 20 -51.10 -4.75 33.45
N ALA A 21 -50.49 -3.57 33.33
CA ALA A 21 -49.93 -3.10 32.06
C ALA A 21 -48.78 -4.00 31.58
N ILE A 22 -47.90 -4.45 32.49
CA ILE A 22 -46.82 -5.39 32.17
C ILE A 22 -47.39 -6.74 31.73
N ALA A 23 -48.41 -7.27 32.40
CA ALA A 23 -49.05 -8.52 31.99
C ALA A 23 -49.71 -8.42 30.60
N VAL A 24 -50.32 -7.28 30.27
CA VAL A 24 -50.88 -7.01 28.93
C VAL A 24 -49.76 -6.93 27.87
N CYS A 25 -48.61 -6.35 28.20
CA CYS A 25 -47.44 -6.32 27.32
C CYS A 25 -46.83 -7.72 27.10
N ILE A 26 -46.82 -8.58 28.12
CA ILE A 26 -46.34 -9.98 27.99
C ILE A 26 -47.28 -10.81 27.11
N ILE A 27 -48.60 -10.59 27.20
CA ILE A 27 -49.60 -11.35 26.44
C ILE A 27 -49.75 -10.82 25.01
N ASN A 28 -49.37 -9.57 24.76
CA ASN A 28 -49.53 -8.91 23.46
C ASN A 28 -48.18 -8.36 22.94
N PRO A 29 -47.36 -9.23 22.30
CA PRO A 29 -46.00 -8.86 21.86
C PRO A 29 -45.99 -7.72 20.83
N ASP A 30 -47.06 -7.55 20.04
CA ASP A 30 -47.19 -6.44 19.08
C ASP A 30 -47.35 -5.08 19.78
N LEU A 31 -48.07 -5.05 20.91
CA LEU A 31 -48.21 -3.84 21.72
C LEU A 31 -46.86 -3.46 22.36
N THR A 32 -46.09 -4.47 22.80
CA THR A 32 -44.75 -4.29 23.35
C THR A 32 -43.77 -3.75 22.30
N ALA A 33 -43.79 -4.29 21.08
CA ALA A 33 -43.00 -3.78 19.97
C ALA A 33 -43.39 -2.34 19.59
N SER A 34 -44.69 -2.01 19.60
CA SER A 34 -45.18 -0.66 19.30
C SER A 34 -44.75 0.39 20.33
N ILE A 35 -44.73 0.03 21.62
CA ILE A 35 -44.26 0.91 22.69
C ILE A 35 -42.74 1.06 22.63
N ALA A 36 -42.00 -0.03 22.37
CA ALA A 36 -40.55 0.00 22.19
C ALA A 36 -40.13 0.92 21.02
N ASN A 37 -40.81 0.82 19.86
CA ASN A 37 -40.57 1.68 18.70
C ASN A 37 -40.92 3.16 18.92
N LYS A 38 -41.78 3.50 19.89
CA LYS A 38 -42.08 4.90 20.24
C LYS A 38 -41.07 5.50 21.21
N ILE A 39 -40.52 4.68 22.11
CA ILE A 39 -39.52 5.11 23.10
C ILE A 39 -38.13 5.16 22.46
N ASN A 40 -37.85 4.23 21.53
CA ASN A 40 -36.60 4.14 20.81
C ASN A 40 -36.88 3.83 19.32
N PRO A 41 -37.21 4.83 18.50
CA PRO A 41 -37.49 4.60 17.10
C PRO A 41 -36.21 4.08 16.40
N PRO A 42 -36.27 2.96 15.68
CA PRO A 42 -35.12 2.49 14.92
C PRO A 42 -34.80 3.51 13.81
N ALA A 43 -33.50 3.67 13.54
CA ALA A 43 -33.03 4.48 12.42
C ALA A 43 -33.68 3.98 11.12
N VAL A 44 -34.01 4.92 10.24
CA VAL A 44 -34.62 4.64 8.93
C VAL A 44 -33.64 3.80 8.09
N GLU A 45 -33.89 2.51 8.01
CA GLU A 45 -33.26 1.63 7.02
C GLU A 45 -34.04 1.69 5.70
N LYS A 46 -33.32 2.04 4.64
CA LYS A 46 -33.72 1.76 3.26
C LYS A 46 -33.77 0.23 3.08
N GLU A 47 -34.73 -0.26 2.30
CA GLU A 47 -34.97 -1.67 1.98
C GLU A 47 -33.68 -2.51 1.87
N GLU A 48 -33.47 -3.42 2.82
CA GLU A 48 -32.52 -4.51 2.69
C GLU A 48 -33.14 -5.63 1.84
N ALA A 49 -32.55 -5.85 0.68
CA ALA A 49 -32.77 -7.04 -0.13
C ALA A 49 -32.17 -8.27 0.58
N LYS A 50 -32.82 -9.42 0.37
CA LYS A 50 -32.37 -10.76 0.80
C LYS A 50 -30.87 -10.94 0.60
N LYS A 51 -30.19 -11.44 1.64
CA LYS A 51 -28.81 -11.95 1.56
C LYS A 51 -28.75 -13.13 0.59
N GLU A 52 -28.38 -12.85 -0.65
CA GLU A 52 -27.68 -13.79 -1.51
C GLU A 52 -26.20 -13.80 -1.08
N GLU A 53 -25.61 -14.98 -1.08
CA GLU A 53 -24.18 -15.22 -0.91
C GLU A 53 -23.41 -14.41 -1.98
N VAL A 54 -22.60 -13.44 -1.54
CA VAL A 54 -21.88 -12.54 -2.44
C VAL A 54 -20.74 -13.30 -3.09
N VAL A 55 -21.02 -13.92 -4.24
CA VAL A 55 -20.03 -14.05 -5.29
C VAL A 55 -19.71 -12.63 -5.72
N THR A 56 -18.51 -12.14 -5.38
CA THR A 56 -18.03 -10.79 -5.68
C THR A 56 -18.08 -10.52 -7.18
N ARG A 57 -19.17 -9.94 -7.66
CA ARG A 57 -19.23 -9.35 -9.00
C ARG A 57 -18.41 -8.06 -8.93
N GLN A 58 -17.19 -8.06 -9.48
CA GLN A 58 -16.39 -6.85 -9.65
C GLN A 58 -17.19 -5.86 -10.52
N VAL A 59 -17.76 -4.82 -9.90
CA VAL A 59 -18.46 -3.75 -10.60
C VAL A 59 -17.41 -2.73 -11.04
N PHE A 60 -17.17 -2.60 -12.35
CA PHE A 60 -16.32 -1.52 -12.89
C PHE A 60 -16.85 -0.16 -12.43
N PRO A 61 -15.96 0.83 -12.16
CA PRO A 61 -16.40 2.18 -11.84
C PRO A 61 -17.34 2.73 -12.93
N GLY A 62 -18.52 3.22 -12.52
CA GLY A 62 -19.63 3.63 -13.39
C GLY A 62 -19.36 4.91 -14.19
N GLU A 63 -20.20 5.15 -15.22
CA GLU A 63 -20.09 6.20 -16.26
C GLU A 63 -19.23 7.41 -15.87
N GLU A 64 -18.04 7.49 -16.44
CA GLU A 64 -17.14 8.62 -16.26
C GLU A 64 -17.24 9.57 -17.46
N SER A 65 -17.36 10.89 -17.25
CA SER A 65 -17.40 11.93 -18.28
C SER A 65 -16.20 12.87 -18.16
N TYR A 66 -15.48 13.13 -19.25
CA TYR A 66 -14.22 13.89 -19.23
C TYR A 66 -14.16 15.02 -20.25
N LEU A 67 -13.65 16.18 -19.83
CA LEU A 67 -13.30 17.33 -20.69
C LEU A 67 -11.81 17.29 -21.02
N ILE A 68 -11.46 17.29 -22.30
CA ILE A 68 -10.05 17.31 -22.74
C ILE A 68 -9.58 18.77 -22.81
N ASN A 69 -8.72 19.20 -21.87
CA ASN A 69 -8.06 20.52 -21.93
C ASN A 69 -6.85 20.46 -22.89
N PRO A 70 -6.82 21.21 -24.01
CA PRO A 70 -5.75 21.17 -24.99
C PRO A 70 -4.37 21.62 -24.47
N ASP A 71 -4.31 22.34 -23.34
CA ASP A 71 -3.06 22.88 -22.83
C ASP A 71 -2.24 21.88 -21.99
N VAL A 72 -2.84 20.79 -21.50
CA VAL A 72 -2.14 19.68 -20.81
C VAL A 72 -1.22 18.90 -21.76
N LEU A 73 -1.45 19.02 -23.08
CA LEU A 73 -0.60 18.39 -24.10
C LEU A 73 0.74 19.10 -24.31
N LYS A 74 0.91 20.35 -23.86
CA LYS A 74 2.19 21.08 -24.02
C LYS A 74 3.23 20.71 -22.95
N GLU A 75 2.80 20.37 -21.74
CA GLU A 75 3.72 19.95 -20.66
C GLU A 75 4.14 18.48 -20.81
N ALA A 76 3.25 17.60 -21.28
CA ALA A 76 3.58 16.20 -21.55
C ALA A 76 4.52 15.99 -22.77
N MET A 77 4.76 17.03 -23.59
CA MET A 77 5.65 16.97 -24.76
C MET A 77 7.09 17.43 -24.48
N ILE A 78 7.41 17.86 -23.25
CA ILE A 78 8.77 18.27 -22.86
C ILE A 78 9.54 17.11 -22.19
N GLU A 79 8.86 16.14 -21.57
CA GLU A 79 9.53 15.04 -20.84
C GLU A 79 9.66 13.71 -21.63
N GLY A 80 9.15 13.66 -22.86
CA GLY A 80 9.17 12.45 -23.71
C GLY A 80 9.91 12.66 -25.02
N GLY A 81 11.22 12.94 -24.97
CA GLY A 81 12.01 13.12 -26.18
C GLY A 81 13.47 12.76 -25.97
N ALA A 82 13.89 11.66 -26.61
CA ALA A 82 15.29 11.27 -26.70
C ALA A 82 16.16 12.41 -27.26
N ASP A 83 16.97 13.01 -26.41
CA ASP A 83 18.25 13.59 -26.79
C ASP A 83 19.27 13.23 -25.72
N GLY A 84 20.33 12.54 -26.15
CA GLY A 84 21.50 12.28 -25.33
C GLY A 84 22.21 13.61 -25.08
N SER A 85 21.77 14.32 -24.05
CA SER A 85 22.55 15.39 -23.44
C SER A 85 22.61 15.16 -21.94
N VAL A 86 23.85 15.08 -21.47
CA VAL A 86 24.31 14.98 -20.09
C VAL A 86 23.34 15.63 -19.10
N MET A 87 22.68 14.85 -18.24
CA MET A 87 22.08 15.36 -17.00
C MET A 87 23.20 15.80 -16.06
N GLY A 88 23.71 16.99 -16.34
CA GLY A 88 24.69 17.71 -15.55
C GLY A 88 24.22 19.14 -15.41
N ALA A 89 23.13 19.35 -14.67
CA ALA A 89 22.74 20.62 -14.09
C ALA A 89 21.56 20.37 -13.14
N THR A 90 21.81 20.50 -11.84
CA THR A 90 20.80 20.54 -10.78
C THR A 90 19.80 21.67 -11.06
N ALA A 91 18.60 21.34 -11.53
CA ALA A 91 17.47 22.25 -11.35
C ALA A 91 17.23 22.36 -9.84
N GLU A 92 17.26 23.57 -9.28
CA GLU A 92 17.02 23.80 -7.85
C GLU A 92 15.60 23.30 -7.52
N ARG A 93 15.51 22.21 -6.76
CA ARG A 93 14.24 21.67 -6.26
C ARG A 93 13.75 22.56 -5.12
N ALA A 94 12.50 23.02 -5.21
CA ALA A 94 11.92 23.95 -4.24
C ALA A 94 11.84 23.35 -2.82
N GLY A 95 12.06 24.19 -1.81
CA GLY A 95 12.05 23.83 -0.38
C GLY A 95 13.36 23.19 0.13
N LEU A 96 14.42 23.16 -0.68
CA LEU A 96 15.72 22.62 -0.30
C LEU A 96 16.73 23.71 0.07
N SER A 97 17.61 23.42 1.02
CA SER A 97 18.72 24.31 1.40
C SER A 97 19.89 24.28 0.41
N ASN A 98 19.65 23.90 -0.85
CA ASN A 98 20.65 23.56 -1.86
C ASN A 98 21.68 22.49 -1.40
N PRO A 99 21.22 21.29 -1.03
CA PRO A 99 22.11 20.19 -0.66
C PRO A 99 23.01 19.81 -1.83
N LYS A 100 24.27 19.50 -1.52
CA LYS A 100 25.20 18.94 -2.50
C LYS A 100 24.97 17.44 -2.61
N SER A 101 25.02 16.92 -3.82
CA SER A 101 25.08 15.48 -4.07
C SER A 101 26.46 15.13 -4.60
N ASP A 102 27.13 14.20 -3.91
CA ASP A 102 28.35 13.55 -4.39
C ASP A 102 28.04 12.21 -5.09
N TYR A 103 26.76 11.84 -5.19
CA TYR A 103 26.28 10.67 -5.93
C TYR A 103 26.37 10.93 -7.44
N VAL A 104 26.96 9.97 -8.16
CA VAL A 104 27.09 10.03 -9.62
C VAL A 104 26.02 9.12 -10.23
N ALA A 105 24.94 9.72 -10.71
CA ALA A 105 23.85 8.99 -11.32
C ALA A 105 24.34 8.18 -12.55
N PRO A 106 23.96 6.90 -12.67
CA PRO A 106 24.20 6.15 -13.90
C PRO A 106 23.29 6.67 -15.01
N SER A 107 23.67 6.39 -16.27
CA SER A 107 22.79 6.67 -17.39
C SER A 107 21.54 5.80 -17.30
N THR A 108 20.36 6.41 -17.15
CA THR A 108 19.08 5.70 -17.05
C THR A 108 18.78 4.84 -18.28
N ALA A 109 19.35 5.18 -19.45
CA ALA A 109 19.26 4.36 -20.66
C ALA A 109 19.88 2.95 -20.49
N ASN A 110 20.82 2.81 -19.56
CA ASN A 110 21.53 1.56 -19.28
C ASN A 110 20.96 0.79 -18.08
N VAL A 111 20.00 1.38 -17.35
CA VAL A 111 19.40 0.75 -16.17
C VAL A 111 18.34 -0.25 -16.62
N ARG A 112 18.50 -1.52 -16.21
CA ARG A 112 17.60 -2.63 -16.54
C ARG A 112 17.41 -3.54 -15.32
N ALA A 113 16.17 -3.91 -15.03
CA ALA A 113 15.88 -4.97 -14.06
C ALA A 113 16.27 -6.33 -14.66
N PRO A 114 17.04 -7.16 -13.93
CA PRO A 114 17.29 -8.54 -14.34
C PRO A 114 16.02 -9.40 -14.35
N GLU A 115 15.99 -10.45 -15.19
CA GLU A 115 14.79 -11.27 -15.39
C GLU A 115 14.28 -11.93 -14.11
N ASN A 116 15.16 -12.35 -13.21
CA ASN A 116 14.82 -13.05 -11.97
C ASN A 116 14.12 -12.16 -10.92
N VAL A 117 14.25 -10.84 -11.04
CA VAL A 117 13.62 -9.85 -10.14
C VAL A 117 12.59 -8.99 -10.86
N SER A 118 12.32 -9.28 -12.14
CA SER A 118 11.35 -8.55 -12.95
C SER A 118 9.95 -8.63 -12.33
N GLY A 119 9.31 -7.47 -12.13
CA GLY A 119 7.99 -7.37 -11.50
C GLY A 119 8.01 -7.40 -9.97
N LYS A 120 9.18 -7.55 -9.33
CA LYS A 120 9.37 -7.29 -7.89
C LYS A 120 9.61 -5.80 -7.61
N ASN A 121 8.88 -4.95 -8.33
CA ASN A 121 8.78 -3.50 -8.14
C ASN A 121 7.33 -3.14 -7.80
N GLY A 122 7.11 -2.10 -7.00
CA GLY A 122 5.77 -1.68 -6.65
C GLY A 122 5.72 -0.37 -5.89
N TYR A 123 6.78 0.44 -5.96
CA TYR A 123 6.81 1.71 -5.29
C TYR A 123 5.85 2.68 -5.97
N GLU A 124 4.93 3.23 -5.19
CA GLU A 124 4.02 4.29 -5.61
C GLU A 124 4.51 5.63 -5.04
N GLY A 125 4.69 6.62 -5.92
CA GLY A 125 5.01 7.98 -5.50
C GLY A 125 3.88 8.65 -4.71
N ILE A 126 4.16 9.83 -4.18
CA ILE A 126 3.20 10.59 -3.36
C ILE A 126 1.96 10.97 -4.17
N SER A 127 0.79 10.62 -3.65
CA SER A 127 -0.49 11.06 -4.23
C SER A 127 -0.86 12.45 -3.72
N VAL A 128 -0.91 13.44 -4.62
CA VAL A 128 -1.24 14.83 -4.30
C VAL A 128 -2.55 15.23 -4.99
N GLN A 129 -3.45 15.87 -4.24
CA GLN A 129 -4.70 16.44 -4.76
C GLN A 129 -4.76 17.93 -4.39
N ASP A 130 -4.36 18.78 -5.33
CA ASP A 130 -4.35 20.22 -5.16
C ASP A 130 -5.61 20.87 -5.76
N GLU A 131 -6.20 21.80 -5.01
CA GLU A 131 -7.38 22.57 -5.43
C GLU A 131 -7.14 24.08 -5.27
N GLU A 132 -7.39 24.86 -6.32
CA GLU A 132 -7.41 26.33 -6.24
C GLU A 132 -8.77 26.82 -5.74
N ILE A 133 -8.76 27.72 -4.75
CA ILE A 133 -9.98 28.26 -4.15
C ILE A 133 -10.00 29.79 -4.18
N THR A 134 -11.21 30.37 -4.13
CA THR A 134 -11.37 31.83 -4.11
C THR A 134 -10.83 32.46 -2.82
N GLU A 135 -10.38 33.72 -2.89
CA GLU A 135 -9.90 34.48 -1.72
C GLU A 135 -10.87 34.46 -0.54
N ASN A 136 -12.19 34.57 -0.81
CA ASN A 136 -13.22 34.50 0.23
C ASN A 136 -13.36 33.11 0.87
N GLN A 137 -13.05 32.03 0.15
CA GLN A 137 -12.98 30.68 0.74
C GLN A 137 -11.70 30.52 1.56
N ALA A 138 -10.58 30.97 1.02
CA ALA A 138 -9.28 30.93 1.68
C ALA A 138 -9.26 31.69 3.01
N GLU A 139 -9.83 32.90 3.08
CA GLU A 139 -9.97 33.65 4.33
C GLU A 139 -10.86 32.92 5.36
N ARG A 140 -11.92 32.24 4.92
CA ARG A 140 -12.78 31.48 5.83
C ARG A 140 -12.05 30.27 6.42
N LEU A 141 -11.43 29.45 5.56
CA LEU A 141 -10.67 28.28 6.00
C LEU A 141 -9.54 28.67 6.95
N TRP A 142 -8.81 29.75 6.64
CA TRP A 142 -7.71 30.22 7.47
C TRP A 142 -8.17 30.57 8.90
N ASN A 143 -9.34 31.20 9.04
CA ASN A 143 -9.90 31.58 10.33
C ASN A 143 -10.52 30.40 11.10
N GLU A 144 -10.95 29.34 10.41
CA GLU A 144 -11.64 28.19 11.01
C GLU A 144 -10.68 27.08 11.44
N LEU A 145 -9.67 26.76 10.62
CA LEU A 145 -8.79 25.61 10.84
C LEU A 145 -7.67 25.92 11.84
N GLY A 146 -6.96 27.04 11.69
CA GLY A 146 -5.71 27.31 12.42
C GLY A 146 -4.59 26.27 12.18
N PRO A 147 -3.38 26.51 12.71
CA PRO A 147 -2.18 25.75 12.33
C PRO A 147 -2.09 24.35 12.95
N GLY A 148 -2.93 24.03 13.93
CA GLY A 148 -2.83 22.75 14.64
C GLY A 148 -1.57 22.71 15.50
N ASN A 149 -0.96 21.52 15.61
CA ASN A 149 0.34 21.41 16.27
C ASN A 149 1.44 21.79 15.28
N THR A 150 2.19 22.83 15.59
CA THR A 150 3.28 23.32 14.72
C THR A 150 4.51 22.42 14.75
N GLY A 151 4.64 21.56 15.78
CA GLY A 151 5.84 20.79 16.01
C GLY A 151 7.03 21.64 16.47
N ASP A 152 6.79 22.86 16.93
CA ASP A 152 7.85 23.74 17.43
C ASP A 152 8.63 23.07 18.57
N GLY A 153 9.96 23.08 18.44
CA GLY A 153 10.87 22.44 19.39
C GLY A 153 11.13 20.96 19.13
N LEU A 154 10.52 20.34 18.12
CA LEU A 154 10.96 19.04 17.61
C LEU A 154 12.32 19.17 16.92
N ASP A 155 13.20 18.24 17.25
CA ASP A 155 14.56 18.14 16.71
C ASP A 155 14.82 16.71 16.24
N PHE A 156 15.58 16.57 15.17
CA PHE A 156 15.81 15.31 14.48
C PHE A 156 17.31 15.12 14.25
N ASP A 157 17.84 13.98 14.67
CA ASP A 157 19.26 13.64 14.49
C ASP A 157 19.63 13.55 13.00
N ALA A 158 20.68 14.25 12.59
CA ALA A 158 21.12 14.29 11.19
C ALA A 158 21.60 12.95 10.65
N ASP A 159 22.03 12.04 11.53
CA ASP A 159 22.48 10.70 11.15
C ASP A 159 21.28 9.76 10.88
N PHE A 160 20.05 10.11 11.29
CA PHE A 160 18.87 9.24 11.12
C PHE A 160 17.78 9.86 10.24
N TYR A 161 17.73 11.18 10.16
CA TYR A 161 16.69 11.94 9.46
C TYR A 161 17.29 12.85 8.39
N PRO A 162 17.99 12.30 7.38
CA PRO A 162 18.72 13.11 6.42
C PRO A 162 17.80 14.00 5.58
N PHE A 163 16.56 13.58 5.30
CA PHE A 163 15.67 14.35 4.44
C PHE A 163 15.22 15.65 5.11
N PHE A 164 14.97 15.64 6.42
CA PHE A 164 14.76 16.83 7.23
C PHE A 164 15.91 17.84 7.09
N HIS A 165 17.17 17.36 7.12
CA HIS A 165 18.36 18.20 7.01
C HIS A 165 18.70 18.65 5.58
N MET A 166 18.00 18.15 4.57
CA MET A 166 18.07 18.66 3.19
C MET A 166 17.18 19.90 2.97
N LEU A 167 16.18 20.09 3.81
CA LEU A 167 15.19 21.16 3.68
C LEU A 167 15.77 22.51 4.11
N ASP A 168 15.29 23.59 3.49
CA ASP A 168 15.50 24.94 4.01
C ASP A 168 14.69 25.19 5.30
N ASN A 169 14.84 26.37 5.90
CA ASN A 169 14.19 26.69 7.18
C ASN A 169 12.64 26.60 7.10
N GLU A 170 12.03 27.05 6.01
CA GLU A 170 10.57 27.02 5.82
C GLU A 170 10.09 25.59 5.57
N GLY A 171 10.87 24.81 4.82
CA GLY A 171 10.67 23.37 4.63
C GLY A 171 10.75 22.60 5.95
N GLN A 172 11.74 22.87 6.80
CA GLN A 172 11.86 22.23 8.12
C GLN A 172 10.69 22.58 9.05
N ASN A 173 10.21 23.82 9.02
CA ASN A 173 9.02 24.23 9.77
C ASN A 173 7.78 23.46 9.29
N THR A 174 7.59 23.38 7.97
CA THR A 174 6.48 22.63 7.35
C THR A 174 6.57 21.13 7.67
N TYR A 175 7.77 20.55 7.61
CA TYR A 175 8.04 19.16 8.00
C TYR A 175 7.59 18.88 9.44
N ARG A 176 8.03 19.70 10.40
CA ARG A 176 7.66 19.55 11.82
C ARG A 176 6.16 19.63 12.02
N GLN A 177 5.50 20.56 11.32
CA GLN A 177 4.06 20.73 11.38
C GLN A 177 3.33 19.50 10.84
N ILE A 178 3.74 18.95 9.69
CA ILE A 178 3.17 17.72 9.13
C ILE A 178 3.36 16.56 10.10
N TYR A 179 4.58 16.33 10.58
CA TYR A 179 4.90 15.26 11.53
C TYR A 179 4.07 15.35 12.82
N ALA A 180 3.96 16.53 13.41
CA ALA A 180 3.23 16.74 14.65
C ALA A 180 1.72 16.54 14.49
N ASN A 181 1.14 17.00 13.37
CA ASN A 181 -0.28 16.78 13.08
C ASN A 181 -0.58 15.34 12.68
N ALA A 182 0.35 14.65 11.99
CA ALA A 182 0.24 13.22 11.72
C ALA A 182 0.16 12.41 13.02
N ASN A 183 1.05 12.67 13.98
CA ASN A 183 1.01 12.07 15.32
C ASN A 183 -0.27 12.40 16.09
N GLY A 184 -0.76 13.64 15.97
CA GLY A 184 -2.04 14.06 16.56
C GLY A 184 -3.29 13.58 15.80
N LYS A 185 -3.14 12.83 14.69
CA LYS A 185 -4.22 12.43 13.77
C LYS A 185 -5.07 13.62 13.28
N ARG A 186 -4.48 14.82 13.24
CA ARG A 186 -5.16 16.02 12.75
C ARG A 186 -5.13 16.02 11.22
N LYS A 187 -6.30 15.85 10.61
CA LYS A 187 -6.44 15.82 9.15
C LYS A 187 -6.14 17.16 8.50
N ALA A 188 -6.91 18.20 8.84
CA ALA A 188 -6.84 19.51 8.18
C ALA A 188 -6.22 20.58 9.10
N PHE A 189 -5.30 21.38 8.56
CA PHE A 189 -4.67 22.50 9.24
C PHE A 189 -4.15 23.56 8.26
N THR A 190 -3.98 24.79 8.73
CA THR A 190 -3.36 25.86 7.93
C THR A 190 -1.83 25.74 7.99
N PRO A 191 -1.09 26.01 6.90
CA PRO A 191 0.36 26.07 6.96
C PRO A 191 0.82 27.22 7.86
N ILE A 192 1.93 27.04 8.59
CA ILE A 192 2.58 28.15 9.31
C ILE A 192 3.31 29.11 8.37
N GLU A 193 3.80 28.59 7.24
CA GLU A 193 4.47 29.39 6.22
C GLU A 193 3.44 30.02 5.28
N SER A 194 3.34 31.36 5.32
CA SER A 194 2.27 32.10 4.63
C SER A 194 2.36 32.06 3.11
N ASN A 195 3.55 31.75 2.56
CA ASN A 195 3.80 31.69 1.12
C ASN A 195 4.08 30.28 0.62
N LEU A 196 3.83 29.24 1.44
CA LEU A 196 4.12 27.85 1.10
C LEU A 196 3.50 27.46 -0.25
N THR A 197 4.33 27.10 -1.20
CA THR A 197 3.90 26.66 -2.53
C THR A 197 3.59 25.16 -2.55
N SER A 198 2.89 24.71 -3.60
CA SER A 198 2.63 23.27 -3.80
C SER A 198 3.93 22.44 -3.90
N ALA A 199 4.96 22.97 -4.58
CA ALA A 199 6.24 22.30 -4.74
C ALA A 199 7.01 22.17 -3.42
N GLU A 200 7.04 23.21 -2.60
CA GLU A 200 7.67 23.20 -1.27
C GLU A 200 6.91 22.25 -0.33
N LEU A 201 5.58 22.28 -0.34
CA LEU A 201 4.76 21.36 0.45
C LEU A 201 5.01 19.90 0.05
N LYS A 202 5.05 19.59 -1.26
CA LYS A 202 5.37 18.23 -1.73
C LYS A 202 6.74 17.79 -1.23
N THR A 203 7.75 18.65 -1.33
CA THR A 203 9.11 18.35 -0.87
C THR A 203 9.17 18.11 0.64
N ALA A 204 8.52 18.94 1.45
CA ALA A 204 8.46 18.73 2.90
C ALA A 204 7.68 17.47 3.28
N PHE A 205 6.55 17.18 2.62
CA PHE A 205 5.77 15.96 2.85
C PHE A 205 6.57 14.70 2.46
N GLU A 206 7.26 14.73 1.32
CA GLU A 206 8.15 13.66 0.88
C GLU A 206 9.25 13.36 1.89
N ALA A 207 9.89 14.41 2.42
CA ALA A 207 10.88 14.27 3.47
C ALA A 207 10.28 13.58 4.71
N VAL A 208 9.10 14.00 5.19
CA VAL A 208 8.45 13.36 6.35
C VAL A 208 8.20 11.88 6.11
N VAL A 209 7.60 11.53 4.98
CA VAL A 209 7.30 10.12 4.72
C VAL A 209 8.56 9.29 4.48
N ASN A 210 9.65 9.84 3.96
CA ASN A 210 10.88 9.07 3.75
C ASN A 210 11.71 8.90 5.04
N ASP A 211 11.66 9.87 5.94
CA ASP A 211 12.37 9.84 7.22
C ASP A 211 11.64 9.00 8.29
N HIS A 212 10.30 8.92 8.23
CA HIS A 212 9.48 8.34 9.30
C HIS A 212 8.66 7.10 8.88
N PRO A 213 9.29 5.91 8.74
CA PRO A 213 8.58 4.67 8.44
C PRO A 213 7.58 4.25 9.53
N GLU A 214 7.71 4.77 10.75
CA GLU A 214 6.79 4.51 11.86
C GLU A 214 5.42 5.17 11.69
N LEU A 215 5.26 6.18 10.83
CA LEU A 215 3.98 6.87 10.58
C LEU A 215 3.01 6.07 9.70
N PHE A 216 2.95 4.74 9.86
CA PHE A 216 2.20 3.84 8.99
C PHE A 216 0.68 4.11 8.93
N TRP A 217 0.13 4.85 9.89
CA TRP A 217 -1.28 5.24 9.91
C TRP A 217 -1.61 6.40 8.97
N MET A 218 -0.58 7.12 8.50
CA MET A 218 -0.68 8.15 7.48
C MET A 218 -0.42 7.54 6.11
N ASN A 219 -1.26 7.88 5.13
CA ASN A 219 -1.04 7.46 3.75
C ASN A 219 0.08 8.29 3.12
N THR A 220 0.74 7.73 2.11
CA THR A 220 1.70 8.43 1.25
C THR A 220 0.98 9.37 0.27
N GLY A 221 0.20 10.31 0.81
CA GLY A 221 -0.55 11.29 0.04
C GLY A 221 -1.36 12.25 0.89
N TYR A 222 -1.65 13.41 0.31
CA TYR A 222 -2.41 14.48 0.94
C TYR A 222 -3.28 15.20 -0.10
N SER A 223 -4.22 16.00 0.38
CA SER A 223 -4.85 17.04 -0.44
C SER A 223 -4.51 18.41 0.14
N ALA A 224 -4.41 19.42 -0.70
CA ALA A 224 -4.15 20.78 -0.25
C ALA A 224 -4.97 21.79 -1.06
N MET A 225 -5.32 22.90 -0.41
CA MET A 225 -6.00 24.01 -1.05
C MET A 225 -5.06 25.21 -1.15
N PHE A 226 -5.14 25.92 -2.27
CA PHE A 226 -4.27 27.05 -2.60
C PHE A 226 -5.08 28.27 -3.02
N ARG A 227 -4.56 29.46 -2.69
CA ARG A 227 -5.03 30.71 -3.30
C ARG A 227 -4.60 30.78 -4.75
N ASN A 228 -5.25 31.66 -5.53
CA ASN A 228 -4.82 32.03 -6.88
C ASN A 228 -3.38 32.59 -6.92
N SER A 229 -2.85 33.09 -5.80
CA SER A 229 -1.46 33.51 -5.68
C SER A 229 -0.45 32.35 -5.66
N GLY A 230 -0.92 31.11 -5.49
CA GLY A 230 -0.09 29.91 -5.33
C GLY A 230 0.25 29.57 -3.87
N SER A 231 -0.21 30.35 -2.89
CA SER A 231 0.04 30.09 -1.47
C SER A 231 -0.95 29.08 -0.88
N CYS A 232 -0.44 28.08 -0.17
CA CYS A 232 -1.22 27.07 0.52
C CYS A 232 -2.05 27.68 1.66
N VAL A 233 -3.26 27.17 1.86
CA VAL A 233 -4.18 27.62 2.91
C VAL A 233 -4.75 26.49 3.74
N GLU A 234 -4.82 25.28 3.19
CA GLU A 234 -5.16 24.06 3.93
C GLU A 234 -4.24 22.93 3.48
N ILE A 235 -3.66 22.23 4.45
CA ILE A 235 -3.03 20.92 4.27
C ILE A 235 -3.98 19.90 4.89
N ASN A 236 -4.33 18.85 4.14
CA ASN A 236 -5.25 17.80 4.54
C ASN A 236 -4.62 16.41 4.41
N LEU A 237 -4.12 15.89 5.53
CA LEU A 237 -3.49 14.57 5.62
C LEU A 237 -4.53 13.47 5.45
N LYS A 238 -4.12 12.40 4.75
CA LYS A 238 -4.94 11.18 4.59
C LYS A 238 -4.44 10.11 5.55
N PHE A 239 -5.37 9.48 6.25
CA PHE A 239 -5.09 8.39 7.18
C PHE A 239 -5.83 7.13 6.72
N ASN A 240 -5.23 5.96 6.97
CA ASN A 240 -5.84 4.66 6.72
C ASN A 240 -6.53 4.10 7.98
N ARG A 241 -7.07 2.89 7.86
CA ARG A 241 -7.83 2.21 8.92
C ARG A 241 -7.06 2.06 10.24
N THR A 242 -5.73 2.00 10.22
CA THR A 242 -4.96 1.86 11.46
C THR A 242 -5.00 3.12 12.33
N ALA A 243 -5.37 4.28 11.77
CA ALA A 243 -5.57 5.50 12.57
C ALA A 243 -6.82 5.43 13.46
N ASP A 244 -7.80 4.58 13.12
CA ASP A 244 -9.06 4.41 13.85
C ASP A 244 -8.82 3.72 15.20
N ASP A 245 -7.86 2.78 15.27
CA ASP A 245 -7.42 2.09 16.48
C ASP A 245 -5.89 2.13 16.65
N LEU A 246 -5.37 3.36 16.63
CA LEU A 246 -3.93 3.61 16.54
C LEU A 246 -3.11 2.98 17.68
N ASP A 247 -3.64 2.96 18.90
CA ASP A 247 -2.89 2.45 20.05
C ASP A 247 -2.63 0.95 19.90
N ASN A 248 -3.64 0.19 19.48
CA ASN A 248 -3.49 -1.25 19.22
C ASN A 248 -2.63 -1.52 17.98
N SER A 249 -2.86 -0.80 16.88
CA SER A 249 -2.03 -0.96 15.68
C SER A 249 -0.56 -0.63 15.94
N LYS A 250 -0.25 0.39 16.77
CA LYS A 250 1.12 0.70 17.19
C LYS A 250 1.71 -0.41 18.05
N ALA A 251 0.96 -0.91 19.04
CA ALA A 251 1.45 -1.98 19.90
C ALA A 251 1.79 -3.26 19.11
N GLU A 252 0.97 -3.62 18.12
CA GLU A 252 1.22 -4.76 17.23
C GLU A 252 2.44 -4.53 16.32
N PHE A 253 2.54 -3.34 15.73
CA PHE A 253 3.67 -2.94 14.91
C PHE A 253 5.00 -2.98 15.69
N GLU A 254 5.02 -2.36 16.87
CA GLU A 254 6.19 -2.31 17.76
C GLU A 254 6.57 -3.70 18.27
N LEU A 255 5.59 -4.54 18.65
CA LEU A 255 5.85 -5.91 19.08
C LEU A 255 6.57 -6.72 18.00
N ASN A 256 6.11 -6.62 16.75
CA ASN A 256 6.71 -7.36 15.64
C ASN A 256 8.11 -6.85 15.29
N ALA A 257 8.32 -5.53 15.30
CA ALA A 257 9.64 -4.95 15.10
C ALA A 257 10.60 -5.32 16.23
N ASP A 258 10.15 -5.24 17.49
CA ASP A 258 10.96 -5.52 18.68
C ASP A 258 11.42 -6.99 18.74
N GLN A 259 10.63 -7.93 18.21
CA GLN A 259 11.06 -9.33 18.08
C GLN A 259 12.28 -9.47 17.15
N ILE A 260 12.26 -8.78 15.99
CA ILE A 260 13.37 -8.80 15.03
C ILE A 260 14.58 -8.09 15.63
N VAL A 261 14.39 -6.90 16.21
CA VAL A 261 15.43 -6.09 16.83
C VAL A 261 16.07 -6.84 18.01
N ALA A 262 15.28 -7.52 18.85
CA ALA A 262 15.81 -8.31 19.96
C ALA A 262 16.68 -9.47 19.46
N GLY A 263 16.27 -10.16 18.39
CA GLY A 263 17.08 -11.22 17.78
C GLY A 263 18.39 -10.71 17.18
N ALA A 264 18.42 -9.48 16.67
CA ALA A 264 19.65 -8.85 16.20
C ALA A 264 20.52 -8.27 17.33
N SER A 265 19.95 -7.93 18.48
CA SER A 265 20.64 -7.10 19.50
C SER A 265 21.89 -7.75 20.10
N ASP A 266 21.95 -9.09 20.14
CA ASP A 266 23.07 -9.85 20.71
C ASP A 266 24.30 -9.93 19.79
N PHE A 267 24.17 -9.53 18.52
CA PHE A 267 25.31 -9.51 17.60
C PHE A 267 26.29 -8.36 17.89
N GLY A 268 27.58 -8.62 17.68
CA GLY A 268 28.66 -7.73 18.09
C GLY A 268 28.88 -6.54 17.14
N SER A 269 28.68 -6.76 15.84
CA SER A 269 28.91 -5.74 14.79
C SER A 269 27.63 -5.22 14.16
N ALA A 270 27.69 -4.01 13.56
CA ALA A 270 26.57 -3.44 12.82
C ALA A 270 26.19 -4.31 11.59
N TYR A 271 27.18 -4.88 10.91
CA TYR A 271 26.98 -5.80 9.79
C TYR A 271 26.23 -7.08 10.20
N GLU A 272 26.60 -7.73 11.30
CA GLU A 272 25.89 -8.95 11.75
C GLU A 272 24.43 -8.65 12.13
N LYS A 273 24.19 -7.48 12.74
CA LYS A 273 22.84 -6.98 13.04
C LYS A 273 22.03 -6.75 11.78
N GLU A 274 22.63 -6.07 10.81
CA GLU A 274 22.04 -5.80 9.51
C GLU A 274 21.66 -7.09 8.79
N LYS A 275 22.60 -8.03 8.69
CA LYS A 275 22.38 -9.33 8.04
C LYS A 275 21.24 -10.10 8.72
N TYR A 276 21.18 -10.12 10.05
CA TYR A 276 20.08 -10.76 10.77
C TYR A 276 18.71 -10.14 10.41
N VAL A 277 18.62 -8.81 10.39
CA VAL A 277 17.38 -8.11 10.03
C VAL A 277 17.01 -8.40 8.58
N HIS A 278 17.97 -8.32 7.66
CA HIS A 278 17.80 -8.67 6.24
C HIS A 278 17.22 -10.07 6.08
N ASP A 279 17.91 -11.08 6.61
CA ASP A 279 17.53 -12.49 6.47
C ASP A 279 16.14 -12.75 7.07
N THR A 280 15.86 -12.15 8.23
CA THR A 280 14.56 -12.29 8.90
C THR A 280 13.43 -11.71 8.06
N LEU A 281 13.62 -10.54 7.46
CA LEU A 281 12.59 -9.91 6.62
C LEU A 281 12.38 -10.68 5.31
N VAL A 282 13.47 -11.11 4.66
CA VAL A 282 13.41 -11.91 3.42
C VAL A 282 12.69 -13.24 3.65
N GLN A 283 12.96 -13.93 4.76
CA GLN A 283 12.32 -15.22 5.07
C GLN A 283 10.85 -15.08 5.51
N ARG A 284 10.49 -13.95 6.12
CA ARG A 284 9.18 -13.75 6.74
C ARG A 284 8.15 -13.15 5.79
N ILE A 285 8.55 -12.21 4.95
CA ILE A 285 7.62 -11.38 4.18
C ILE A 285 7.36 -12.01 2.81
N ASN A 286 6.09 -11.98 2.39
CA ASN A 286 5.68 -12.40 1.05
C ASN A 286 5.44 -11.20 0.12
N TYR A 287 6.19 -11.11 -0.97
CA TYR A 287 5.97 -10.10 -2.00
C TYR A 287 4.56 -10.20 -2.62
N ASN A 288 3.80 -9.11 -2.60
CA ASN A 288 2.42 -9.06 -3.08
C ASN A 288 1.99 -7.62 -3.45
N SER A 289 1.81 -7.37 -4.74
CA SER A 289 1.33 -6.07 -5.26
C SER A 289 -0.12 -5.75 -4.90
N GLY A 290 -0.93 -6.74 -4.55
CA GLY A 290 -2.30 -6.56 -4.09
C GLY A 290 -2.44 -6.41 -2.57
N ALA A 291 -1.35 -6.43 -1.81
CA ALA A 291 -1.41 -6.33 -0.36
C ALA A 291 -1.96 -4.97 0.12
N GLU A 292 -2.76 -5.00 1.18
CA GLU A 292 -3.26 -3.79 1.80
C GLU A 292 -2.09 -3.01 2.43
N MET A 293 -2.09 -1.68 2.26
CA MET A 293 -1.07 -0.79 2.82
C MET A 293 0.37 -1.12 2.37
N ASN A 294 0.54 -1.75 1.20
CA ASN A 294 1.82 -2.23 0.66
C ASN A 294 2.92 -1.15 0.49
N GLN A 295 2.59 0.14 0.65
CA GLN A 295 3.52 1.27 0.68
C GLN A 295 4.06 1.62 2.09
N SER A 296 3.70 0.85 3.13
CA SER A 296 4.00 1.16 4.54
C SER A 296 4.86 0.07 5.21
N ALA A 297 5.53 0.39 6.31
CA ALA A 297 6.21 -0.63 7.12
C ALA A 297 5.23 -1.62 7.77
N TYR A 298 3.96 -1.22 7.98
CA TYR A 298 2.95 -2.06 8.65
C TYR A 298 2.55 -3.28 7.81
N SER A 299 2.45 -3.14 6.48
CA SER A 299 2.18 -4.28 5.60
C SER A 299 3.30 -5.33 5.65
N ALA A 300 4.54 -4.91 5.85
CA ALA A 300 5.68 -5.80 6.04
C ALA A 300 5.73 -6.42 7.44
N LEU A 301 5.68 -5.60 8.49
CA LEU A 301 5.94 -6.05 9.87
C LEU A 301 4.73 -6.67 10.56
N VAL A 302 3.51 -6.40 10.09
CA VAL A 302 2.28 -6.93 10.70
C VAL A 302 1.52 -7.84 9.74
N ASN A 303 1.36 -7.43 8.48
CA ASN A 303 0.60 -8.24 7.51
C ASN A 303 1.45 -9.31 6.82
N ASP A 304 2.77 -9.32 7.02
CA ASP A 304 3.75 -10.21 6.37
C ASP A 304 3.64 -10.23 4.83
N SER A 305 3.08 -9.19 4.23
CA SER A 305 2.80 -9.16 2.79
C SER A 305 2.77 -7.74 2.24
N THR A 306 3.64 -7.46 1.27
CA THR A 306 3.87 -6.08 0.81
C THR A 306 4.59 -6.01 -0.55
N VAL A 307 4.85 -4.80 -1.06
CA VAL A 307 5.79 -4.53 -2.15
C VAL A 307 7.07 -3.86 -1.65
N CYS A 308 7.97 -3.49 -2.56
CA CYS A 308 9.30 -2.97 -2.25
C CYS A 308 9.33 -1.81 -1.26
N ALA A 309 8.35 -0.90 -1.34
CA ALA A 309 8.20 0.19 -0.38
C ALA A 309 8.05 -0.31 1.08
N GLY A 310 7.23 -1.33 1.32
CA GLY A 310 7.06 -1.88 2.67
C GLY A 310 8.29 -2.66 3.16
N TYR A 311 8.96 -3.41 2.30
CA TYR A 311 10.24 -4.07 2.63
C TYR A 311 11.27 -3.03 3.09
N ALA A 312 11.49 -2.01 2.27
CA ALA A 312 12.49 -0.99 2.54
C ALA A 312 12.17 -0.16 3.80
N ARG A 313 10.89 0.10 4.09
CA ARG A 313 10.47 0.81 5.30
C ARG A 313 10.57 -0.03 6.57
N ALA A 314 10.27 -1.32 6.49
CA ALA A 314 10.46 -2.26 7.60
C ALA A 314 11.94 -2.41 7.95
N PHE A 315 12.79 -2.59 6.94
CA PHE A 315 14.24 -2.65 7.11
C PHE A 315 14.77 -1.36 7.74
N GLN A 316 14.41 -0.19 7.18
CA GLN A 316 14.75 1.11 7.75
C GLN A 316 14.38 1.19 9.24
N TYR A 317 13.11 0.88 9.58
CA TYR A 317 12.64 1.00 10.95
C TYR A 317 13.43 0.09 11.92
N CYS A 318 13.62 -1.18 11.57
CA CYS A 318 14.37 -2.13 12.41
C CYS A 318 15.83 -1.71 12.60
N MET A 319 16.51 -1.29 11.52
CA MET A 319 17.91 -0.85 11.59
C MET A 319 18.10 0.42 12.41
N GLN A 320 17.20 1.40 12.26
CA GLN A 320 17.23 2.61 13.07
C GLN A 320 16.98 2.31 14.56
N LYS A 321 16.11 1.34 14.90
CA LYS A 321 15.94 0.88 16.30
C LYS A 321 17.19 0.22 16.87
N LEU A 322 18.04 -0.37 16.03
CA LEU A 322 19.35 -0.92 16.41
C LEU A 322 20.44 0.16 16.52
N GLY A 323 20.11 1.43 16.28
CA GLY A 323 21.04 2.55 16.31
C GLY A 323 21.94 2.65 15.08
N ILE A 324 21.52 2.06 13.95
CA ILE A 324 22.29 2.02 12.71
C ILE A 324 21.59 2.93 11.68
N PRO A 325 22.24 4.03 11.25
CA PRO A 325 21.73 4.91 10.20
C PRO A 325 21.33 4.14 8.94
N THR A 326 20.06 4.22 8.59
CA THR A 326 19.50 3.57 7.40
C THR A 326 18.45 4.49 6.79
N TYR A 327 18.52 4.70 5.49
CA TYR A 327 17.72 5.67 4.77
C TYR A 327 16.85 4.97 3.74
N TYR A 328 15.60 5.41 3.62
CA TYR A 328 14.71 5.02 2.54
C TYR A 328 15.20 5.65 1.23
N CYS A 329 15.44 4.84 0.21
CA CYS A 329 15.92 5.29 -1.08
C CYS A 329 14.89 4.95 -2.16
N THR A 330 14.52 5.93 -2.97
CA THR A 330 13.59 5.80 -4.09
C THR A 330 14.28 6.06 -5.42
N GLY A 331 13.78 5.42 -6.47
CA GLY A 331 14.31 5.64 -7.80
C GLY A 331 13.74 4.72 -8.86
N TYR A 332 14.58 4.43 -9.84
CA TYR A 332 14.24 3.62 -11.00
C TYR A 332 15.11 2.37 -11.06
N ALA A 333 14.48 1.21 -11.17
CA ALA A 333 15.12 -0.09 -11.33
C ALA A 333 14.32 -0.94 -12.33
N GLY A 334 14.25 -0.49 -13.60
CA GLY A 334 13.33 -1.00 -14.62
C GLY A 334 11.91 -0.45 -14.50
N GLU A 335 11.43 -0.27 -13.27
CA GLU A 335 10.23 0.46 -12.89
C GLU A 335 10.48 1.34 -11.66
N SER A 336 9.48 2.07 -11.17
CA SER A 336 9.60 2.81 -9.91
C SER A 336 9.87 1.84 -8.76
N HIS A 337 10.92 2.11 -7.99
CA HIS A 337 11.43 1.18 -6.98
C HIS A 337 11.87 1.89 -5.71
N ALA A 338 11.90 1.11 -4.62
CA ALA A 338 12.36 1.56 -3.32
C ALA A 338 13.25 0.50 -2.67
N TRP A 339 14.36 0.94 -2.10
CA TRP A 339 15.37 0.13 -1.41
C TRP A 339 15.98 0.96 -0.27
N ASN A 340 17.11 0.53 0.31
CA ASN A 340 17.76 1.24 1.41
C ASN A 340 19.21 1.60 1.15
N ILE A 341 19.65 2.64 1.85
CA ILE A 341 21.07 2.96 2.05
C ILE A 341 21.39 2.82 3.53
N VAL A 342 22.35 1.99 3.89
CA VAL A 342 22.77 1.72 5.28
C VAL A 342 24.18 2.25 5.52
N SER A 343 24.43 2.82 6.70
CA SER A 343 25.78 3.21 7.14
C SER A 343 26.41 2.10 7.97
N LEU A 344 27.57 1.63 7.53
CA LEU A 344 28.44 0.74 8.30
C LEU A 344 29.78 1.44 8.58
N ASP A 345 30.73 0.73 9.17
CA ASP A 345 31.97 1.33 9.71
C ASP A 345 32.82 2.08 8.69
N ASP A 346 32.86 1.62 7.43
CA ASP A 346 33.73 2.18 6.38
C ASP A 346 32.99 3.04 5.36
N GLY A 347 31.66 3.15 5.46
CA GLY A 347 30.87 3.95 4.53
C GLY A 347 29.44 3.47 4.38
N TYR A 348 28.81 3.96 3.32
CA TYR A 348 27.42 3.65 2.97
C TYR A 348 27.32 2.55 1.94
N TYR A 349 26.26 1.75 2.03
CA TYR A 349 25.97 0.64 1.13
C TYR A 349 24.51 0.67 0.68
N ASN A 350 24.25 0.24 -0.55
CA ASN A 350 22.90 -0.05 -1.03
C ASN A 350 22.49 -1.47 -0.57
N VAL A 351 21.23 -1.60 -0.16
CA VAL A 351 20.60 -2.86 0.22
C VAL A 351 19.19 -2.91 -0.37
N ASP A 352 18.88 -3.96 -1.13
CA ASP A 352 17.53 -4.21 -1.65
C ASP A 352 16.99 -5.56 -1.18
N THR A 353 16.34 -5.54 -0.01
CA THR A 353 15.65 -6.69 0.59
C THR A 353 14.55 -7.27 -0.30
N THR A 354 14.01 -6.53 -1.26
CA THR A 354 12.93 -7.02 -2.13
C THR A 354 13.48 -7.85 -3.27
N TRP A 355 14.59 -7.42 -3.85
CA TRP A 355 15.26 -8.16 -4.92
C TRP A 355 16.10 -9.31 -4.38
N ASP A 356 16.59 -9.21 -3.13
CA ASP A 356 17.20 -10.33 -2.41
C ASP A 356 16.18 -11.35 -1.89
N ASP A 357 14.89 -11.00 -1.79
CA ASP A 357 13.78 -11.96 -1.73
C ASP A 357 13.59 -12.64 -3.10
N THR A 358 14.57 -13.41 -3.55
CA THR A 358 14.43 -14.36 -4.66
C THR A 358 14.98 -15.72 -4.23
N ASP A 359 14.42 -16.80 -4.78
CA ASP A 359 14.69 -18.17 -4.29
C ASP A 359 14.47 -18.28 -2.76
N ASN A 360 15.26 -19.07 -2.01
CA ASN A 360 15.17 -19.12 -0.53
C ASN A 360 15.82 -17.89 0.15
N GLY A 361 15.93 -16.76 -0.55
CA GLY A 361 16.73 -15.58 -0.19
C GLY A 361 18.12 -15.61 -0.82
N THR A 362 18.60 -14.45 -1.26
CA THR A 362 19.95 -14.25 -1.83
C THR A 362 20.66 -13.05 -1.19
N TYR A 363 21.90 -12.78 -1.62
CA TYR A 363 22.69 -11.59 -1.25
C TYR A 363 23.19 -10.82 -2.50
N ALA A 364 22.46 -10.95 -3.62
CA ALA A 364 22.83 -10.35 -4.89
C ALA A 364 22.75 -8.81 -4.88
N TYR A 365 21.97 -8.24 -3.95
CA TYR A 365 21.72 -6.82 -3.74
C TYR A 365 21.99 -6.35 -2.31
N PHE A 366 22.68 -7.17 -1.52
CA PHE A 366 23.07 -6.88 -0.14
C PHE A 366 24.46 -6.23 -0.09
N ASN A 367 24.57 -5.12 0.65
CA ASN A 367 25.81 -4.36 0.84
C ASN A 367 26.59 -4.04 -0.44
N LYS A 368 25.94 -3.36 -1.39
CA LYS A 368 26.52 -3.01 -2.71
C LYS A 368 26.92 -1.54 -2.82
N THR A 369 27.95 -1.27 -3.63
CA THR A 369 28.32 0.12 -3.98
C THR A 369 27.36 0.70 -5.02
N ASP A 370 27.40 2.03 -5.22
CA ASP A 370 26.69 2.65 -6.34
C ASP A 370 27.18 2.17 -7.71
N ALA A 371 28.45 1.75 -7.80
CA ALA A 371 29.00 1.20 -9.03
C ALA A 371 28.40 -0.18 -9.36
N ASP A 372 28.18 -1.03 -8.35
CA ASP A 372 27.52 -2.32 -8.51
C ASP A 372 26.05 -2.14 -8.96
N TYR A 373 25.37 -1.16 -8.37
CA TYR A 373 24.00 -0.78 -8.72
C TYR A 373 23.89 -0.04 -10.05
N GLY A 374 25.00 0.47 -10.61
CA GLY A 374 24.99 1.40 -11.75
C GLY A 374 24.41 0.87 -13.07
N THR A 375 24.08 -0.43 -13.15
CA THR A 375 23.39 -1.04 -14.30
C THR A 375 21.95 -1.46 -13.99
N THR A 376 21.55 -1.46 -12.73
CA THR A 376 20.27 -2.00 -12.27
C THR A 376 19.40 -0.98 -11.54
N HIS A 377 19.99 0.05 -10.93
CA HIS A 377 19.30 1.07 -10.15
C HIS A 377 19.81 2.48 -10.47
N ALA A 378 18.91 3.45 -10.37
CA ALA A 378 19.23 4.87 -10.35
C ALA A 378 18.36 5.60 -9.33
N ARG A 379 18.98 6.31 -8.38
CA ARG A 379 18.28 7.17 -7.42
C ARG A 379 17.52 8.29 -8.14
N GLN A 380 16.35 8.64 -7.63
CA GLN A 380 15.55 9.79 -8.10
C GLN A 380 15.05 10.63 -6.93
N ASP A 381 14.39 11.75 -7.24
CA ASP A 381 13.77 12.64 -6.26
C ASP A 381 14.74 13.09 -5.15
N LEU A 382 14.35 13.06 -3.87
CA LEU A 382 15.23 13.47 -2.77
C LEU A 382 16.41 12.50 -2.59
N SER A 383 16.27 11.25 -3.04
CA SER A 383 17.27 10.20 -2.86
C SER A 383 18.58 10.48 -3.61
N ILE A 384 18.58 11.37 -4.60
CA ILE A 384 19.80 11.81 -5.28
C ILE A 384 20.76 12.54 -4.34
N TYR A 385 20.27 13.11 -3.24
CA TYR A 385 21.07 13.87 -2.26
C TYR A 385 21.53 13.01 -1.08
N LEU A 386 21.14 11.73 -1.01
CA LEU A 386 21.66 10.81 0.00
C LEU A 386 23.15 10.55 -0.21
N PRO A 387 23.90 10.18 0.84
CA PRO A 387 25.33 9.88 0.74
C PRO A 387 25.65 8.83 -0.35
N PRO A 388 26.78 8.97 -1.07
CA PRO A 388 27.20 7.98 -2.05
C PRO A 388 27.57 6.66 -1.36
N CYS A 389 27.19 5.54 -1.97
CA CYS A 389 27.51 4.21 -1.47
C CYS A 389 28.87 3.75 -2.00
N ASN A 390 29.91 3.93 -1.19
CA ASN A 390 31.30 3.66 -1.52
C ASN A 390 31.99 2.70 -0.53
N GLY A 391 31.26 2.16 0.45
CA GLY A 391 31.77 1.15 1.36
C GLY A 391 32.15 -0.13 0.59
N THR A 392 33.20 -0.81 1.05
CA THR A 392 33.69 -2.05 0.41
C THR A 392 34.07 -3.16 1.39
N ALA A 393 34.26 -2.86 2.68
CA ALA A 393 34.62 -3.85 3.70
C ALA A 393 33.59 -4.98 3.85
N TYR A 394 32.32 -4.69 3.60
CA TYR A 394 31.19 -5.62 3.76
C TYR A 394 30.56 -6.08 2.44
N ARG A 395 31.19 -5.76 1.31
CA ARG A 395 30.69 -6.10 -0.04
C ARG A 395 31.01 -7.56 -0.38
N ASP A 396 30.00 -8.34 -0.76
CA ASP A 396 30.10 -9.74 -1.23
C ASP A 396 30.60 -10.77 -0.18
N LEU A 397 30.44 -10.53 1.12
CA LEU A 397 30.92 -11.45 2.17
C LEU A 397 30.18 -12.80 2.19
N GLU A 398 28.98 -12.85 1.63
CA GLU A 398 28.09 -14.01 1.65
C GLU A 398 28.28 -14.93 0.44
N ALA A 399 29.01 -14.48 -0.59
CA ALA A 399 29.22 -15.23 -1.84
C ALA A 399 30.01 -16.54 -1.64
N ASP A 400 30.78 -16.67 -0.55
CA ASP A 400 31.58 -17.86 -0.24
C ASP A 400 30.79 -18.94 0.53
N ALA A 401 29.56 -18.67 0.97
CA ALA A 401 28.73 -19.61 1.74
C ALA A 401 27.89 -20.56 0.86
N GLU A 402 27.65 -20.23 -0.41
CA GLU A 402 26.82 -21.02 -1.34
C GLU A 402 27.60 -22.14 -2.08
N GLY A 403 28.87 -22.37 -1.73
CA GLY A 403 29.80 -23.25 -2.45
C GLY A 403 30.14 -24.58 -1.81
N VAL A 404 29.32 -25.16 -0.92
CA VAL A 404 29.58 -26.49 -0.34
C VAL A 404 28.45 -27.47 -0.63
N ASP A 405 28.39 -27.93 -1.88
CA ASP A 405 27.84 -29.24 -2.20
C ASP A 405 28.69 -30.31 -1.50
N GLN A 406 28.15 -30.94 -0.45
CA GLN A 406 28.72 -32.15 0.13
C GLN A 406 28.21 -33.38 -0.63
N GLU A 407 29.09 -34.05 -1.38
CA GLU A 407 29.05 -35.51 -1.54
C GLU A 407 30.47 -36.07 -1.79
N PRO A 408 30.71 -37.37 -1.49
CA PRO A 408 31.83 -37.77 -0.65
C PRO A 408 33.01 -38.33 -1.44
N GLU A 409 34.24 -37.94 -1.08
CA GLU A 409 35.43 -38.70 -1.45
C GLU A 409 36.08 -39.34 -0.23
N SER A 410 36.09 -40.67 -0.23
CA SER A 410 36.87 -41.49 0.67
C SER A 410 38.36 -41.37 0.34
N SER A 411 39.18 -41.02 1.32
CA SER A 411 40.41 -41.76 1.62
C SER A 411 40.98 -41.25 2.94
N GLY A 412 41.23 -42.19 3.86
CA GLY A 412 41.67 -41.87 5.21
C GLY A 412 43.13 -41.46 5.30
N ASN A 413 43.46 -40.70 6.34
CA ASN A 413 44.52 -41.08 7.28
C ASN A 413 44.40 -40.29 8.59
N GLU A 414 44.73 -40.96 9.69
CA GLU A 414 44.66 -40.52 11.07
C GLU A 414 45.70 -39.42 11.41
N GLY A 415 45.39 -38.52 12.36
CA GLY A 415 46.41 -37.71 13.03
C GLY A 415 45.96 -36.44 13.77
N SER A 416 45.43 -36.60 14.98
CA SER A 416 45.53 -35.72 16.17
C SER A 416 45.09 -34.23 16.13
N SER A 417 43.97 -33.98 16.80
CA SER A 417 43.74 -33.03 17.93
C SER A 417 44.18 -31.56 17.80
N GLU A 418 43.20 -30.65 17.72
CA GLU A 418 43.03 -29.54 18.69
C GLU A 418 41.58 -29.01 18.66
N ASN A 419 41.01 -28.76 19.84
CA ASN A 419 39.60 -28.45 20.10
C ASN A 419 39.24 -26.99 19.82
N THR A 420 38.10 -26.75 19.14
CA THR A 420 37.26 -25.56 19.35
C THR A 420 35.78 -25.96 19.30
N ASP A 421 35.04 -25.63 20.36
CA ASP A 421 33.62 -25.91 20.58
C ASP A 421 32.73 -25.16 19.56
N THR A 422 31.98 -25.90 18.75
CA THR A 422 30.83 -25.42 17.97
C THR A 422 29.58 -26.20 18.39
N SER A 423 28.80 -25.66 19.33
CA SER A 423 27.52 -26.24 19.75
C SER A 423 26.34 -25.26 19.77
N GLY A 424 26.50 -24.05 19.23
CA GLY A 424 25.45 -23.02 19.20
C GLY A 424 24.53 -23.03 17.98
N ALA A 425 25.00 -23.47 16.81
CA ALA A 425 24.27 -23.32 15.55
C ALA A 425 23.27 -24.46 15.26
N SER A 426 23.57 -25.71 15.65
CA SER A 426 22.69 -26.87 15.40
C SER A 426 21.50 -26.96 16.37
N GLY A 427 21.54 -26.25 17.50
CA GLY A 427 20.44 -26.19 18.45
C GLY A 427 19.28 -25.31 17.97
N LEU A 428 19.57 -24.31 17.13
CA LEU A 428 18.57 -23.34 16.68
C LEU A 428 17.71 -23.90 15.54
N GLU A 429 18.31 -24.57 14.56
CA GLU A 429 17.57 -25.26 13.47
C GLU A 429 16.66 -26.36 14.03
N GLN A 430 17.14 -27.13 15.01
CA GLN A 430 16.35 -28.18 15.64
C GLN A 430 15.21 -27.61 16.50
N ALA A 431 15.44 -26.53 17.24
CA ALA A 431 14.40 -25.88 18.04
C ALA A 431 13.27 -25.27 17.17
N VAL A 432 13.61 -24.75 15.99
CA VAL A 432 12.65 -24.22 15.02
C VAL A 432 11.84 -25.34 14.36
N ALA A 433 12.50 -26.46 14.00
CA ALA A 433 11.82 -27.64 13.47
C ALA A 433 10.88 -28.29 14.50
N ASP A 434 11.30 -28.38 15.76
CA ASP A 434 10.51 -28.96 16.84
C ASP A 434 9.27 -28.11 17.21
N ALA A 435 9.39 -26.78 17.10
CA ALA A 435 8.27 -25.86 17.27
C ALA A 435 7.26 -25.95 16.13
N ALA A 436 7.72 -26.12 14.88
CA ALA A 436 6.85 -26.32 13.72
C ALA A 436 6.09 -27.66 13.79
N ALA A 437 6.76 -28.74 14.21
CA ALA A 437 6.15 -30.06 14.38
C ALA A 437 5.09 -30.07 15.50
N SER A 438 5.38 -29.42 16.63
CA SER A 438 4.44 -29.31 17.75
C SER A 438 3.17 -28.52 17.39
N ARG A 439 3.29 -27.55 16.47
CA ARG A 439 2.16 -26.70 16.00
C ARG A 439 1.29 -27.40 14.97
N ALA A 440 1.87 -28.23 14.10
CA ALA A 440 1.12 -29.05 13.14
C ALA A 440 0.23 -30.09 13.85
N GLN A 441 0.70 -30.63 14.98
CA GLN A 441 -0.03 -31.63 15.75
C GLN A 441 -1.21 -31.02 16.53
N ALA A 442 -1.03 -29.82 17.11
CA ALA A 442 -2.11 -29.10 17.79
C ALA A 442 -3.27 -28.71 16.83
N ASN A 443 -2.94 -28.29 15.61
CA ASN A 443 -3.94 -27.93 14.60
C ASN A 443 -4.72 -29.15 14.06
N ALA A 444 -4.10 -30.34 14.02
CA ALA A 444 -4.75 -31.56 13.59
C ALA A 444 -5.76 -32.08 14.64
N GLU A 445 -5.42 -32.00 15.93
CA GLU A 445 -6.30 -32.39 17.03
C GLU A 445 -7.52 -31.46 17.16
N GLU A 446 -7.35 -30.16 16.88
CA GLU A 446 -8.43 -29.17 16.87
C GLU A 446 -9.39 -29.35 15.67
N ALA A 447 -8.85 -29.73 14.51
CA ALA A 447 -9.64 -30.08 13.32
C ALA A 447 -10.45 -31.38 13.49
N GLU A 448 -9.89 -32.39 14.17
CA GLU A 448 -10.56 -33.67 14.45
C GLU A 448 -11.66 -33.50 15.52
N ALA A 449 -11.45 -32.63 16.51
CA ALA A 449 -12.46 -32.25 17.50
C ALA A 449 -13.64 -31.46 16.89
N ALA A 450 -13.38 -30.63 15.87
CA ALA A 450 -14.42 -29.90 15.14
C ALA A 450 -15.28 -30.81 14.25
N ALA A 451 -14.70 -31.87 13.68
CA ALA A 451 -15.41 -32.83 12.81
C ALA A 451 -16.35 -33.79 13.58
N ALA A 452 -16.11 -34.03 14.86
CA ALA A 452 -16.84 -35.03 15.65
C ALA A 452 -18.22 -34.57 16.20
N VAL A 453 -18.64 -33.32 15.97
CA VAL A 453 -19.84 -32.73 16.63
C VAL A 453 -21.08 -32.58 15.71
N ALA A 454 -20.98 -32.85 14.40
CA ALA A 454 -22.12 -32.65 13.48
C ALA A 454 -23.09 -33.86 13.44
N THR A 455 -24.39 -33.62 13.68
CA THR A 455 -25.44 -34.66 13.65
C THR A 455 -26.10 -34.81 12.26
N PRO A 456 -26.67 -35.98 11.92
CA PRO A 456 -27.29 -36.26 10.60
C PRO A 456 -28.40 -35.30 10.16
N ALA A 457 -29.00 -34.54 11.10
CA ALA A 457 -30.00 -33.53 10.78
C ALA A 457 -29.40 -32.27 10.12
N ALA A 458 -28.14 -31.94 10.43
CA ALA A 458 -27.42 -30.82 9.82
C ALA A 458 -27.02 -31.12 8.36
N MET A 459 -26.69 -32.38 8.04
CA MET A 459 -26.33 -32.79 6.69
C MET A 459 -27.50 -32.71 5.70
N LYS A 460 -28.73 -32.99 6.16
CA LYS A 460 -29.92 -32.92 5.30
C LYS A 460 -30.38 -31.48 5.02
N ALA A 461 -30.15 -30.57 5.97
CA ALA A 461 -30.41 -29.14 5.77
C ALA A 461 -29.42 -28.52 4.76
N ALA A 462 -28.16 -28.97 4.78
CA ALA A 462 -27.14 -28.52 3.83
C ALA A 462 -27.41 -28.98 2.38
N GLU A 463 -27.98 -30.17 2.16
CA GLU A 463 -28.35 -30.64 0.81
C GLU A 463 -29.55 -29.88 0.21
N GLU A 464 -30.53 -29.48 1.02
CA GLU A 464 -31.67 -28.69 0.56
C GLU A 464 -31.29 -27.22 0.28
N GLU A 465 -30.30 -26.68 1.01
CA GLU A 465 -29.75 -25.34 0.77
C GLU A 465 -28.86 -25.30 -0.49
N ALA A 466 -28.09 -26.36 -0.77
CA ALA A 466 -27.28 -26.48 -1.98
C ALA A 466 -28.12 -26.57 -3.28
N ALA A 467 -29.33 -27.15 -3.22
CA ALA A 467 -30.22 -27.24 -4.37
C ALA A 467 -30.94 -25.90 -4.69
N ALA A 468 -31.04 -24.98 -3.72
CA ALA A 468 -31.71 -23.69 -3.89
C ALA A 468 -30.79 -22.60 -4.50
N ASN A 469 -29.47 -22.80 -4.51
CA ASN A 469 -28.46 -21.82 -4.96
C ASN A 469 -27.82 -22.12 -6.34
N ALA A 470 -28.49 -22.87 -7.23
CA ALA A 470 -27.94 -23.15 -8.56
C ALA A 470 -27.90 -21.90 -9.47
N VAL A 471 -26.69 -21.39 -9.75
CA VAL A 471 -26.40 -20.28 -10.69
C VAL A 471 -26.70 -20.70 -12.15
N PRO A 472 -27.31 -19.85 -13.00
CA PRO A 472 -27.54 -20.16 -14.41
C PRO A 472 -26.23 -20.46 -15.15
N GLU A 473 -26.24 -21.42 -16.07
CA GLU A 473 -25.08 -21.83 -16.86
C GLU A 473 -24.45 -20.64 -17.59
N LYS A 474 -23.15 -20.39 -17.38
CA LYS A 474 -22.39 -19.32 -18.07
C LYS A 474 -22.29 -19.62 -19.57
N ALA A 475 -22.41 -18.58 -20.39
CA ALA A 475 -22.31 -18.62 -21.85
C ALA A 475 -20.88 -18.96 -22.34
N SER A 476 -20.77 -19.53 -23.54
CA SER A 476 -19.47 -19.89 -24.16
C SER A 476 -19.06 -18.89 -25.26
N LEU A 477 -17.77 -18.90 -25.66
CA LEU A 477 -17.25 -18.04 -26.75
C LEU A 477 -17.97 -18.31 -28.08
N GLU A 478 -18.36 -19.56 -28.33
CA GLU A 478 -19.03 -20.01 -29.55
C GLU A 478 -20.45 -19.44 -29.68
N GLU A 479 -21.14 -19.25 -28.55
CA GLU A 479 -22.47 -18.63 -28.50
C GLU A 479 -22.44 -17.14 -28.89
N TYR A 480 -21.30 -16.48 -28.71
CA TYR A 480 -21.07 -15.11 -29.17
C TYR A 480 -20.40 -15.03 -30.56
N GLY A 481 -20.10 -16.17 -31.17
CA GLY A 481 -19.44 -16.24 -32.48
C GLY A 481 -17.98 -15.75 -32.46
N ILE A 482 -17.34 -15.73 -31.29
CA ILE A 482 -15.98 -15.22 -31.07
C ILE A 482 -15.00 -16.39 -31.19
N LYS A 483 -13.90 -16.21 -31.93
CA LYS A 483 -12.86 -17.25 -32.07
C LYS A 483 -11.79 -17.05 -31.00
N GLU A 484 -11.15 -18.12 -30.57
CA GLU A 484 -10.08 -18.09 -29.55
C GLU A 484 -8.96 -17.09 -29.88
N LYS A 485 -8.62 -16.94 -31.17
CA LYS A 485 -7.62 -15.99 -31.65
C LYS A 485 -8.01 -14.51 -31.52
N ASP A 486 -9.28 -14.22 -31.25
CA ASP A 486 -9.82 -12.87 -31.10
C ASP A 486 -9.90 -12.48 -29.60
N VAL A 487 -9.43 -13.36 -28.70
CA VAL A 487 -9.29 -13.12 -27.25
C VAL A 487 -8.00 -12.33 -26.99
N LEU A 488 -8.12 -11.23 -26.25
CA LEU A 488 -7.03 -10.31 -25.92
C LEU A 488 -6.33 -10.74 -24.63
N ASN A 489 -5.01 -10.86 -24.66
CA ASN A 489 -4.27 -11.58 -23.62
C ASN A 489 -3.56 -10.66 -22.61
N ASN A 490 -3.60 -9.35 -22.81
CA ASN A 490 -2.99 -8.34 -21.95
C ASN A 490 -3.64 -6.98 -22.18
N ILE A 491 -3.35 -6.02 -21.30
CA ILE A 491 -3.94 -4.67 -21.38
C ILE A 491 -3.52 -3.89 -22.63
N THR A 492 -2.33 -4.16 -23.18
CA THR A 492 -1.83 -3.48 -24.38
C THR A 492 -2.66 -3.84 -25.61
N GLU A 493 -2.97 -5.13 -25.79
CA GLU A 493 -3.87 -5.61 -26.84
C GLU A 493 -5.28 -5.05 -26.67
N TYR A 494 -5.77 -4.97 -25.43
CA TYR A 494 -7.05 -4.35 -25.11
C TYR A 494 -7.09 -2.86 -25.47
N TYR A 495 -6.07 -2.08 -25.12
CA TYR A 495 -5.97 -0.65 -25.49
C TYR A 495 -5.89 -0.44 -26.99
N ALA A 496 -5.07 -1.24 -27.68
CA ALA A 496 -4.90 -1.16 -29.12
C ALA A 496 -6.23 -1.44 -29.84
N ASP A 497 -6.99 -2.45 -29.40
CA ASP A 497 -8.28 -2.77 -30.00
C ASP A 497 -9.34 -1.70 -29.67
N CYS A 498 -9.46 -1.27 -28.41
CA CYS A 498 -10.39 -0.20 -28.02
C CYS A 498 -10.15 1.09 -28.80
N LYS A 499 -8.89 1.51 -28.96
CA LYS A 499 -8.51 2.67 -29.76
C LYS A 499 -8.98 2.53 -31.21
N LYS A 500 -8.67 1.39 -31.84
CA LYS A 500 -9.08 1.09 -33.21
C LYS A 500 -10.60 1.09 -33.36
N GLN A 501 -11.32 0.57 -32.37
CA GLN A 501 -12.78 0.52 -32.38
C GLN A 501 -13.43 1.91 -32.26
N ILE A 502 -12.82 2.82 -31.48
CA ILE A 502 -13.25 4.23 -31.37
C ILE A 502 -12.91 5.00 -32.66
N GLU A 503 -11.68 4.88 -33.16
CA GLU A 503 -11.23 5.58 -34.38
C GLU A 503 -12.06 5.22 -35.61
N ASN A 504 -12.46 3.95 -35.75
CA ASN A 504 -13.29 3.49 -36.86
C ASN A 504 -14.74 3.99 -36.80
N ARG A 505 -15.25 4.33 -35.60
CA ARG A 505 -16.64 4.73 -35.38
C ARG A 505 -16.82 6.25 -35.28
N GLY A 506 -15.77 6.96 -34.85
CA GLY A 506 -15.76 8.42 -34.80
C GLY A 506 -16.53 8.99 -33.59
N VAL A 507 -17.00 10.23 -33.74
CA VAL A 507 -17.83 10.95 -32.75
C VAL A 507 -19.27 10.41 -32.79
N GLY A 508 -19.90 10.17 -31.63
CA GLY A 508 -21.25 9.63 -31.52
C GLY A 508 -21.49 8.82 -30.24
N ASP A 509 -22.68 8.21 -30.12
CA ASP A 509 -23.05 7.24 -29.07
C ASP A 509 -23.12 5.85 -29.71
N TYR A 510 -22.27 4.92 -29.24
CA TYR A 510 -22.21 3.57 -29.76
C TYR A 510 -21.71 2.56 -28.71
N GLN A 511 -21.93 1.29 -29.02
CA GLN A 511 -21.44 0.18 -28.22
C GLN A 511 -20.52 -0.74 -29.03
N PHE A 512 -19.58 -1.36 -28.34
CA PHE A 512 -18.77 -2.46 -28.87
C PHE A 512 -18.40 -3.44 -27.76
N TYR A 513 -17.74 -4.53 -28.12
CA TYR A 513 -17.32 -5.55 -27.18
C TYR A 513 -15.88 -6.01 -27.41
N ASN A 514 -15.25 -6.46 -26.33
CA ASN A 514 -13.97 -7.16 -26.32
C ASN A 514 -14.07 -8.44 -25.49
N VAL A 515 -13.19 -9.40 -25.74
CA VAL A 515 -13.02 -10.57 -24.86
C VAL A 515 -11.57 -10.61 -24.39
N ILE A 516 -11.37 -10.80 -23.09
CA ILE A 516 -10.05 -10.89 -22.47
C ILE A 516 -9.81 -12.28 -21.86
N SER A 517 -8.55 -12.73 -21.85
CA SER A 517 -8.16 -14.13 -21.63
C SER A 517 -8.41 -14.68 -20.22
N GLY A 518 -8.62 -13.84 -19.20
CA GLY A 518 -8.89 -14.32 -17.85
C GLY A 518 -8.79 -13.27 -16.76
N GLU A 519 -8.78 -13.74 -15.50
CA GLU A 519 -8.89 -12.89 -14.32
C GLU A 519 -7.71 -11.93 -14.13
N SER A 520 -6.49 -12.33 -14.50
CA SER A 520 -5.30 -11.46 -14.42
C SER A 520 -5.47 -10.18 -15.27
N VAL A 521 -5.90 -10.33 -16.53
CA VAL A 521 -6.14 -9.18 -17.43
C VAL A 521 -7.34 -8.37 -16.96
N MET A 522 -8.34 -9.03 -16.36
CA MET A 522 -9.53 -8.38 -15.81
C MET A 522 -9.17 -7.50 -14.61
N GLN A 523 -8.30 -7.96 -13.71
CA GLN A 523 -7.81 -7.19 -12.56
C GLN A 523 -6.90 -6.03 -12.99
N GLU A 524 -6.02 -6.26 -13.96
CA GLU A 524 -5.18 -5.22 -14.57
C GLU A 524 -6.06 -4.12 -15.20
N LEU A 525 -7.08 -4.53 -15.94
CA LEU A 525 -8.02 -3.61 -16.58
C LEU A 525 -8.86 -2.84 -15.56
N TYR A 526 -9.36 -3.52 -14.53
CA TYR A 526 -10.11 -2.90 -13.44
C TYR A 526 -9.27 -1.82 -12.73
N THR A 527 -8.01 -2.13 -12.44
CA THR A 527 -7.04 -1.22 -11.84
C THR A 527 -6.80 -0.01 -12.74
N ALA A 528 -6.63 -0.24 -14.04
CA ALA A 528 -6.43 0.83 -15.00
C ALA A 528 -7.62 1.79 -15.12
N TYR A 529 -8.86 1.29 -15.06
CA TYR A 529 -10.05 2.15 -15.02
C TYR A 529 -10.12 2.93 -13.70
N ARG A 530 -9.87 2.29 -12.54
CA ARG A 530 -9.84 2.99 -11.24
C ARG A 530 -8.80 4.10 -11.17
N GLN A 531 -7.62 3.86 -11.74
CA GLN A 531 -6.50 4.81 -11.73
C GLN A 531 -6.57 5.83 -12.88
N LYS A 532 -7.63 5.80 -13.70
CA LYS A 532 -7.76 6.61 -14.93
C LYS A 532 -6.61 6.40 -15.92
N ALA A 533 -5.85 5.31 -15.80
CA ALA A 533 -4.74 4.96 -16.68
C ALA A 533 -5.22 4.70 -18.12
N THR A 534 -6.47 4.28 -18.30
CA THR A 534 -7.11 4.15 -19.63
C THR A 534 -7.21 5.47 -20.39
N GLN A 535 -7.24 6.61 -19.67
CA GLN A 535 -7.25 7.95 -20.27
C GLN A 535 -5.95 8.25 -21.01
N LYS A 536 -4.83 8.08 -20.30
CA LYS A 536 -3.49 8.21 -20.87
C LYS A 536 -3.15 7.07 -21.83
N GLY A 537 -3.68 5.87 -21.56
CA GLY A 537 -3.37 4.65 -22.30
C GLY A 537 -3.97 4.59 -23.70
N PHE A 538 -5.23 4.99 -23.90
CA PHE A 538 -5.82 4.99 -25.25
C PHE A 538 -6.90 6.05 -25.50
N LEU A 539 -7.69 6.43 -24.50
CA LEU A 539 -8.88 7.27 -24.71
C LEU A 539 -8.52 8.68 -25.19
N ASN A 540 -7.54 9.35 -24.58
CA ASN A 540 -7.18 10.72 -24.97
C ASN A 540 -6.70 10.77 -26.42
N GLU A 541 -5.89 9.80 -26.82
CA GLU A 541 -5.38 9.73 -28.18
C GLU A 541 -6.49 9.40 -29.19
N ALA A 542 -7.34 8.40 -28.88
CA ALA A 542 -8.43 7.97 -29.76
C ALA A 542 -9.47 9.09 -29.96
N VAL A 543 -9.88 9.75 -28.86
CA VAL A 543 -10.87 10.83 -28.87
C VAL A 543 -10.34 12.06 -29.62
N SER A 544 -9.07 12.43 -29.40
CA SER A 544 -8.43 13.53 -30.12
C SER A 544 -8.37 13.26 -31.62
N ARG A 545 -8.02 12.03 -32.04
CA ARG A 545 -7.93 11.65 -33.46
C ARG A 545 -9.26 11.69 -34.19
N VAL A 546 -10.37 11.41 -33.51
CA VAL A 546 -11.72 11.53 -34.11
C VAL A 546 -12.29 12.94 -34.02
N GLY A 547 -11.56 13.89 -33.45
CA GLY A 547 -11.99 15.29 -33.30
C GLY A 547 -12.99 15.52 -32.17
N GLY A 548 -13.08 14.60 -31.21
CA GLY A 548 -13.92 14.75 -30.03
C GLY A 548 -13.28 15.65 -28.97
N THR A 549 -14.12 16.29 -28.16
CA THR A 549 -13.74 17.22 -27.09
C THR A 549 -14.21 16.77 -25.71
N GLU A 550 -15.24 15.92 -25.68
CA GLU A 550 -15.76 15.26 -24.49
C GLU A 550 -15.91 13.76 -24.78
N CYS A 551 -15.55 12.91 -23.82
CA CYS A 551 -15.73 11.47 -23.92
C CYS A 551 -16.29 10.90 -22.61
N SER A 552 -17.27 10.01 -22.73
CA SER A 552 -17.70 9.13 -21.67
C SER A 552 -17.65 7.68 -22.11
N ILE A 553 -17.12 6.82 -21.25
CA ILE A 553 -17.05 5.37 -21.50
C ILE A 553 -17.50 4.61 -20.25
N SER A 554 -18.31 3.58 -20.44
CA SER A 554 -18.65 2.59 -19.40
C SER A 554 -18.38 1.18 -19.90
N VAL A 555 -17.98 0.29 -18.97
CA VAL A 555 -17.61 -1.09 -19.27
C VAL A 555 -18.37 -2.03 -18.35
N GLU A 556 -19.06 -3.01 -18.95
CA GLU A 556 -19.80 -4.05 -18.23
C GLU A 556 -19.18 -5.42 -18.51
N PRO A 557 -18.61 -6.09 -17.48
CA PRO A 557 -17.99 -7.40 -17.62
C PRO A 557 -18.97 -8.55 -17.41
N GLU A 558 -18.77 -9.63 -18.16
CA GLU A 558 -19.51 -10.90 -18.08
C GLU A 558 -18.51 -12.06 -18.17
N GLN A 559 -18.39 -12.87 -17.11
CA GLN A 559 -17.48 -14.02 -17.10
C GLN A 559 -18.07 -15.20 -17.89
N LEU A 560 -17.30 -15.76 -18.81
CA LEU A 560 -17.68 -16.87 -19.68
C LEU A 560 -17.26 -18.23 -19.10
N ARG A 561 -17.82 -19.32 -19.64
CA ARG A 561 -17.58 -20.71 -19.16
C ARG A 561 -16.10 -21.14 -19.19
N GLY A 562 -15.28 -20.54 -20.06
CA GLY A 562 -13.85 -20.83 -20.18
C GLY A 562 -12.93 -19.98 -19.31
N GLY A 563 -13.48 -19.14 -18.42
CA GLY A 563 -12.70 -18.25 -17.54
C GLY A 563 -12.35 -16.89 -18.16
N GLN A 564 -12.58 -16.72 -19.46
CA GLN A 564 -12.48 -15.43 -20.15
C GLN A 564 -13.59 -14.46 -19.72
N TYR A 565 -13.40 -13.17 -19.97
CA TYR A 565 -14.41 -12.13 -19.71
C TYR A 565 -14.82 -11.43 -21.00
N LEU A 566 -16.13 -11.38 -21.26
CA LEU A 566 -16.72 -10.51 -22.27
C LEU A 566 -16.93 -9.13 -21.65
N LEU A 567 -16.42 -8.10 -22.29
CA LEU A 567 -16.51 -6.70 -21.87
C LEU A 567 -17.40 -5.97 -22.87
N ARG A 568 -18.50 -5.38 -22.40
CA ARG A 568 -19.37 -4.52 -23.21
C ARG A 568 -19.07 -3.07 -22.91
N HIS A 569 -18.70 -2.33 -23.94
CA HIS A 569 -18.39 -0.91 -23.86
C HIS A 569 -19.56 -0.10 -24.37
N ARG A 570 -19.91 0.96 -23.65
CA ARG A 570 -20.71 2.06 -24.18
C ARG A 570 -19.86 3.31 -24.20
N VAL A 571 -19.78 3.96 -25.35
CA VAL A 571 -18.94 5.14 -25.58
C VAL A 571 -19.80 6.26 -26.13
N VAL A 572 -19.68 7.44 -25.53
CA VAL A 572 -20.29 8.69 -25.97
C VAL A 572 -19.19 9.72 -26.16
N ILE A 573 -18.97 10.14 -27.41
CA ILE A 573 -17.99 11.19 -27.75
C ILE A 573 -18.73 12.37 -28.37
N ARG A 574 -18.38 13.60 -27.95
CA ARG A 574 -18.96 14.85 -28.47
C ARG A 574 -17.94 15.82 -29.04
#